data_AF-A0A6J4FA37-F1
#
_entry.id   AF-A0A6J4FA37-F1
#
_cell.length_a   1.000
_cell.length_b   1.000
_cell.length_c   1.000
_cell.angle_alpha   90.00
_cell.angle_beta   90.00
_cell.angle_gamma   90.00
#
_symmetry.space_group_name_H-M   'P 1'
#
loop_
_entity.id
_entity.type
_entity.pdbx_description
1 polymer ?
#
loop_
_entity_poly.entity_id
_entity_poly.type
_entity_poly.pdbx_seq_one_letter_code
_entity_poly.pdbx_strand_id
1 'polypeptide(L)' 'MPRYSVIITRDVTESTIVQVEAETPEQAETAALGKLFESTDTEWELDEGSWNKADAYVSGVDEIR' A
#
# COMPACT_ATOMS: atom_id res chain seq x y z
N MET A 1 -15.01 11.26 6.98
CA MET A 1 -13.61 11.58 6.62
C MET A 1 -13.47 11.32 5.12
N PRO A 2 -12.64 12.07 4.38
CA PRO A 2 -12.38 11.74 2.98
C PRO A 2 -11.80 10.34 2.84
N ARG A 3 -12.12 9.70 1.73
CA ARG A 3 -11.62 8.35 1.40
C ARG A 3 -10.49 8.50 0.42
N TYR A 4 -9.42 7.76 0.63
CA TYR A 4 -8.24 7.79 -0.23
C TYR A 4 -7.96 6.41 -0.81
N SER A 5 -7.48 6.40 -2.04
CA SER A 5 -6.90 5.26 -2.73
C SER A 5 -5.38 5.41 -2.67
N VAL A 6 -4.71 4.50 -1.98
CA VAL A 6 -3.26 4.49 -1.83
C VAL A 6 -2.68 3.34 -2.63
N ILE A 7 -1.77 3.63 -3.55
CA ILE A 7 -1.05 2.65 -4.35
C ILE A 7 0.26 2.33 -3.62
N ILE A 8 0.44 1.05 -3.29
CA ILE A 8 1.65 0.56 -2.63
C ILE A 8 2.37 -0.38 -3.60
N THR A 9 3.66 -0.12 -3.85
CA THR A 9 4.52 -0.88 -4.76
C THR A 9 5.60 -1.60 -3.96
N ARG A 10 5.76 -2.91 -4.17
CA ARG A 10 6.81 -3.73 -3.52
C ARG A 10 7.94 -4.14 -4.48
N ASP A 11 7.65 -4.20 -5.77
CA ASP A 11 8.59 -4.54 -6.83
C ASP A 11 8.22 -3.73 -8.10
N VAL A 12 9.13 -3.63 -9.08
CA VAL A 12 8.90 -2.91 -10.35
C VAL A 12 7.62 -3.37 -11.05
N THR A 13 7.22 -4.63 -10.84
CA THR A 13 6.06 -5.24 -11.49
C THR A 13 4.85 -5.43 -10.58
N GLU A 14 4.97 -5.13 -9.28
CA GLU A 14 3.98 -5.51 -8.28
C GLU A 14 3.49 -4.32 -7.45
N SER A 15 2.20 -4.01 -7.61
CA SER A 15 1.51 -2.96 -6.88
C SER A 15 0.14 -3.42 -6.41
N THR A 16 -0.31 -2.89 -5.28
CA THR A 16 -1.67 -3.06 -4.75
C THR A 16 -2.30 -1.72 -4.45
N ILE A 17 -3.63 -1.70 -4.35
CA ILE A 17 -4.42 -0.51 -4.01
C ILE A 17 -5.11 -0.76 -2.68
N VAL A 18 -4.81 0.09 -1.71
CA VAL A 18 -5.42 0.05 -0.38
C VAL A 18 -6.30 1.28 -0.21
N GLN A 19 -7.56 1.06 0.15
CA GLN A 19 -8.50 2.14 0.43
C GLN A 19 -8.64 2.38 1.93
N VAL A 20 -8.47 3.63 2.33
CA VAL A 20 -8.50 4.08 3.73
C VAL A 20 -9.31 5.36 3.86
N GLU A 21 -9.86 5.58 5.05
CA GLU A 21 -10.44 6.85 5.44
C GLU A 21 -9.40 7.59 6.27
N ALA A 22 -9.11 8.83 5.89
CA ALA A 22 -8.12 9.67 6.56
C ALA A 22 -8.53 11.14 6.46
N GLU A 23 -7.97 12.02 7.29
CA GLU A 23 -8.24 13.46 7.18
C GLU A 23 -7.29 14.13 6.18
N THR A 24 -6.08 13.59 6.02
CA THR A 24 -5.05 14.09 5.09
C THR A 24 -4.46 12.96 4.26
N PRO A 25 -3.87 13.26 3.09
CA PRO A 25 -3.17 12.26 2.29
C PRO A 25 -2.00 11.61 3.06
N GLU A 26 -1.24 12.33 3.88
CA GLU A 26 -0.14 11.72 4.64
C GLU A 26 -0.64 10.70 5.68
N GLN A 27 -1.80 10.98 6.30
CA GLN A 27 -2.47 10.02 7.17
C GLN A 27 -2.96 8.80 6.39
N ALA A 28 -3.43 8.99 5.16
CA ALA A 28 -3.85 7.90 4.30
C ALA A 28 -2.68 6.95 3.98
N GLU A 29 -1.49 7.48 3.67
CA GLU A 29 -0.28 6.67 3.44
C GLU A 29 0.04 5.78 4.64
N THR A 30 0.08 6.38 5.83
CA THR A 30 0.40 5.68 7.07
C THR A 30 -0.65 4.62 7.39
N ALA A 31 -1.93 4.94 7.22
CA ALA A 31 -3.03 4.00 7.46
C ALA A 31 -3.05 2.86 6.43
N ALA A 32 -2.70 3.14 5.17
CA ALA A 32 -2.67 2.15 4.09
C ALA A 32 -1.51 1.16 4.27
N LEU A 33 -0.31 1.66 4.57
CA LEU A 33 0.83 0.82 4.94
C LEU A 33 0.51 -0.01 6.19
N GLY A 34 -0.04 0.61 7.24
CA GLY A 34 -0.46 -0.10 8.46
C GLY A 34 -1.42 -1.25 8.16
N LYS A 35 -2.50 -0.99 7.39
CA LYS A 35 -3.44 -2.03 6.96
C LYS A 35 -2.78 -3.16 6.17
N LEU A 36 -1.79 -2.84 5.33
CA LEU A 36 -1.08 -3.83 4.53
C LEU A 36 -0.20 -4.74 5.42
N PHE A 37 0.47 -4.17 6.42
CA PHE A 37 1.28 -4.94 7.38
C PHE A 37 0.45 -5.70 8.42
N GLU A 38 -0.74 -5.20 8.78
CA GLU A 38 -1.66 -5.86 9.74
C GLU A 38 -2.58 -6.90 9.08
N SER A 39 -2.76 -6.85 7.76
CA SER A 39 -3.57 -7.84 7.04
C SER A 39 -2.82 -9.17 6.92
N THR A 40 -3.11 -10.09 7.85
CA THR A 40 -2.72 -11.51 7.81
C THR A 40 -3.20 -12.27 6.58
N ASP A 41 -4.13 -11.70 5.81
CA ASP A 41 -4.68 -12.21 4.55
C ASP A 41 -3.98 -11.67 3.29
N THR A 42 -2.98 -10.80 3.44
CA THR A 42 -2.18 -10.39 2.27
C THR A 42 -1.15 -11.49 1.99
N GLU A 43 -1.59 -12.55 1.31
CA GLU A 43 -0.72 -13.57 0.74
C GLU A 43 0.10 -12.96 -0.39
N TRP A 44 1.18 -12.33 0.03
CA TRP A 44 2.29 -11.95 -0.82
C TRP A 44 3.03 -13.24 -1.17
N GLU A 45 2.69 -13.90 -2.28
CA GLU A 45 3.50 -15.02 -2.80
C GLU A 45 4.94 -14.50 -2.94
N LEU A 46 5.82 -15.04 -2.10
CA LEU A 46 7.24 -14.77 -2.10
C LEU A 46 7.83 -15.64 -3.20
N ASP A 47 8.04 -15.08 -4.38
CA ASP A 47 8.86 -15.75 -5.39
C ASP A 47 10.30 -15.82 -4.83
N GLU A 48 10.85 -17.03 -4.70
CA GLU A 48 12.18 -17.34 -4.12
C GLU A 48 13.37 -16.80 -4.97
N GLY A 49 13.17 -15.71 -5.71
CA GLY A 49 14.14 -15.15 -6.65
C GLY A 49 14.30 -13.63 -6.63
N SER A 50 13.47 -12.87 -5.90
CA SER A 50 13.57 -11.40 -5.98
C SER A 50 14.78 -10.86 -5.20
N TRP A 51 15.87 -10.60 -5.95
CA TRP A 51 17.08 -9.89 -5.52
C TRP A 51 16.83 -8.44 -5.10
N ASN A 52 15.62 -7.91 -5.31
CA ASN A 52 15.20 -6.56 -4.94
C ASN A 52 14.06 -6.61 -3.92
N LYS A 53 14.29 -7.19 -2.73
CA LYS A 53 13.45 -6.89 -1.56
C LYS A 53 13.66 -5.43 -1.14
N ALA A 54 13.18 -4.49 -1.94
CA ALA A 54 12.95 -3.14 -1.47
C ALA A 54 11.71 -3.18 -0.56
N ASP A 55 11.75 -2.47 0.56
CA ASP A 55 10.56 -2.30 1.40
C ASP A 55 9.43 -1.71 0.55
N ALA A 56 8.20 -2.18 0.76
CA ALA A 56 7.03 -1.65 0.07
C ALA A 56 6.91 -0.14 0.34
N TYR A 57 6.71 0.65 -0.71
CA TYR A 57 6.61 2.10 -0.63
C TYR A 57 5.32 2.58 -1.30
N VAL A 58 4.82 3.73 -0.85
CA VAL A 58 3.68 4.38 -1.49
C VAL A 58 4.14 5.04 -2.78
N SER A 59 3.49 4.68 -3.89
CA SER A 59 3.76 5.24 -5.21
C SER A 59 2.67 6.19 -5.71
N GLY A 60 1.52 6.24 -5.03
CA GLY A 60 0.44 7.16 -5.35
C GLY A 60 -0.62 7.28 -4.25
N VAL A 61 -1.22 8.46 -4.13
CA VAL A 61 -2.33 8.75 -3.21
C VAL A 61 -3.34 9.63 -3.92
N ASP A 62 -4.56 9.14 -4.04
CA ASP A 62 -5.67 9.85 -4.68
C ASP A 62 -6.87 9.93 -3.73
N GLU A 63 -7.43 11.13 -3.55
CA GLU A 63 -8.71 11.28 -2.86
C GLU A 63 -9.86 10.78 -3.76
N ILE A 64 -10.66 9.86 -3.23
CA ILE A 64 -11.82 9.29 -3.91
C ILE A 64 -13.06 10.05 -3.42
N ARG A 65 -13.78 10.69 -4.34
CA ARG A 65 -15.05 11.41 -4.08
C ARG A 65 -16.27 10.53 -4.31
#